data_AF-A0A7R9DDL3-F1
#
_entry.id   AF-A0A7R9DDL3-F1
#
_cell.length_a   1.000
_cell.length_b   1.000
_cell.length_c   1.000
_cell.angle_alpha   90.00
_cell.angle_beta   90.00
_cell.angle_gamma   90.00
#
_symmetry.space_group_name_H-M   'P 1'
#
loop_
_entity.id
_entity.type
_entity.pdbx_description
1 polymer ?
#
loop_
_entity_poly.entity_id
_entity_poly.type
_entity_poly.pdbx_seq_one_letter_code
_entity_poly.pdbx_strand_id
1 'polypeptide(L)'
;MYFSLALKRFYRKTNALYSDGKYEITLDQRKLKTPHGNLFVVESEPLALAVAAEWDAQKTHIKQSSMHLEETELCKLQAQEWQPILDWFCERYNVQIESSREITGPHISQETKSVLRKHLQSYSLWAVHGFSFAVETVKSLILTLCCVDRHISVEKAVLLSRLEEEFQTGHWGRVEWAHELSQQDLQARLSAAVLFIHISSSSTFVKSKQLVI
;
A
#
# COMPACT_ATOMS: atom_id res chain seq x y z
N MET A 1 22.01 -7.04 -11.47
CA MET A 1 22.26 -5.58 -11.49
C MET A 1 21.96 -5.04 -12.88
N TYR A 2 20.75 -4.52 -13.12
CA TYR A 2 20.48 -3.75 -14.34
C TYR A 2 20.75 -2.28 -14.03
N PHE A 3 21.97 -1.81 -14.34
CA PHE A 3 22.26 -0.38 -14.37
C PHE A 3 21.52 0.23 -15.56
N SER A 4 20.38 0.87 -15.30
CA SER A 4 19.71 1.76 -16.25
C SER A 4 20.64 2.97 -16.49
N LEU A 5 21.33 2.98 -17.64
CA LEU A 5 22.02 4.17 -18.13
C LEU A 5 20.97 5.25 -18.39
N ALA A 6 20.90 6.25 -17.51
CA ALA A 6 19.98 7.36 -17.65
C ALA A 6 20.29 8.14 -18.95
N LEU A 7 19.47 7.93 -19.99
CA LEU A 7 19.59 8.62 -21.27
C LEU A 7 19.26 10.10 -21.09
N LYS A 8 20.02 11.02 -21.70
CA LYS A 8 19.68 12.45 -21.67
C LYS A 8 18.41 12.70 -22.50
N ARG A 9 17.51 13.60 -22.05
CA ARG A 9 16.33 14.00 -22.84
C ARG A 9 16.80 14.55 -24.19
N PHE A 10 16.32 13.94 -25.28
CA PHE A 10 16.74 14.26 -26.65
C PHE A 10 15.64 14.91 -27.49
N TYR A 11 14.46 15.16 -26.91
CA TYR A 11 13.29 15.71 -27.57
C TYR A 11 12.73 16.93 -26.83
N ARG A 12 12.02 17.84 -27.52
CA ARG A 12 11.44 19.05 -26.93
C ARG A 12 9.93 18.97 -26.74
N LYS A 13 9.20 18.42 -27.70
CA LYS A 13 7.73 18.30 -27.66
C LYS A 13 7.28 16.84 -27.83
N THR A 14 6.13 16.54 -27.27
CA THR A 14 5.46 15.24 -27.40
C THR A 14 4.05 15.44 -27.92
N ASN A 15 3.63 14.68 -28.93
CA ASN A 15 2.26 14.73 -29.46
C ASN A 15 1.70 13.32 -29.64
N ALA A 16 0.39 13.16 -29.47
CA ALA A 16 -0.36 12.00 -29.89
C ALA A 16 -1.01 12.30 -31.26
N LEU A 17 -0.74 11.47 -32.25
CA LEU A 17 -1.30 11.58 -33.60
C LEU A 17 -2.22 10.39 -33.87
N TYR A 18 -3.36 10.65 -34.48
CA TYR A 18 -4.27 9.59 -34.92
C TYR A 18 -4.00 9.24 -36.39
N SER A 19 -3.73 7.97 -36.68
CA SER A 19 -3.45 7.46 -38.02
C SER A 19 -3.93 6.01 -38.14
N ASP A 20 -4.63 5.68 -39.23
CA ASP A 20 -5.06 4.32 -39.56
C ASP A 20 -5.79 3.57 -38.42
N GLY A 21 -6.70 4.27 -37.72
CA GLY A 21 -7.47 3.69 -36.61
C GLY A 21 -6.73 3.56 -35.29
N LYS A 22 -5.49 4.05 -35.19
CA LYS A 22 -4.63 3.94 -34.00
C LYS A 22 -4.00 5.28 -33.65
N TYR A 23 -3.60 5.42 -32.40
CA TYR A 23 -2.85 6.55 -31.89
C TYR A 23 -1.37 6.21 -31.78
N GLU A 24 -0.54 7.09 -32.33
CA GLU A 24 0.91 7.04 -32.29
C GLU A 24 1.45 8.19 -31.46
N ILE A 25 2.44 7.94 -30.62
CA ILE A 25 3.15 9.00 -29.89
C ILE A 25 4.37 9.44 -30.71
N THR A 26 4.55 10.75 -30.83
CA THR A 26 5.71 11.36 -31.48
C THR A 26 6.50 12.20 -30.50
N LEU A 27 7.82 12.03 -30.52
CA LEU A 27 8.80 12.87 -29.84
C LEU A 27 9.43 13.78 -30.90
N ASP A 28 9.06 15.06 -30.88
CA ASP A 28 9.29 16.04 -31.95
C ASP A 28 8.77 15.57 -33.31
N GLN A 29 9.64 15.00 -34.15
CA GLN A 29 9.31 14.48 -35.48
C GLN A 29 9.48 12.96 -35.60
N ARG A 30 9.85 12.28 -34.51
CA ARG A 30 10.14 10.83 -34.51
C ARG A 30 9.04 10.06 -33.80
N LYS A 31 8.57 8.99 -34.43
CA LYS A 31 7.61 8.05 -33.81
C LYS A 31 8.28 7.30 -32.65
N LEU A 32 7.55 7.18 -31.55
CA LEU A 32 7.97 6.42 -30.38
C LEU A 32 8.07 4.93 -30.73
N LYS A 33 9.15 4.29 -30.26
CA LYS A 33 9.41 2.87 -30.45
C LYS A 33 9.52 2.17 -29.10
N THR A 34 9.08 0.93 -29.07
CA THR A 34 9.30 0.01 -27.96
C THR A 34 10.79 -0.36 -27.85
N PRO A 35 11.25 -0.89 -26.70
CA PRO A 35 12.64 -1.35 -26.54
C PRO A 35 13.07 -2.39 -27.58
N HIS A 36 12.13 -3.14 -28.15
CA HIS A 36 12.35 -4.13 -29.21
C HIS A 36 12.41 -3.51 -30.62
N GLY A 37 12.29 -2.19 -30.75
CA GLY A 37 12.38 -1.45 -32.01
C GLY A 37 11.08 -1.33 -32.80
N ASN A 38 9.99 -1.95 -32.34
CA ASN A 38 8.66 -1.85 -32.96
C ASN A 38 8.01 -0.49 -32.65
N LEU A 39 7.20 0.03 -33.57
CA LEU A 39 6.41 1.25 -33.35
C LEU A 39 5.42 1.05 -32.19
N PHE A 40 5.33 2.04 -31.30
CA PHE A 40 4.36 2.04 -30.22
C PHE A 40 3.04 2.65 -30.72
N VAL A 41 1.99 1.83 -30.75
CA VAL A 41 0.63 2.19 -31.17
C VAL A 41 -0.37 1.77 -30.11
N VAL A 42 -1.38 2.61 -29.87
CA VAL A 42 -2.48 2.31 -28.95
C VAL A 42 -3.82 2.66 -29.59
N GLU A 43 -4.88 1.95 -29.25
CA GLU A 43 -6.22 2.17 -29.83
C GLU A 43 -7.01 3.25 -29.06
N SER A 44 -6.58 3.58 -27.84
CA SER A 44 -7.25 4.50 -26.93
C SER A 44 -6.57 5.87 -26.90
N GLU A 45 -7.33 6.93 -27.18
CA GLU A 45 -6.85 8.32 -27.11
C GLU A 45 -6.41 8.72 -25.69
N PRO A 46 -7.18 8.45 -24.62
CA PRO A 46 -6.73 8.74 -23.26
C PRO A 46 -5.39 8.08 -22.93
N LEU A 47 -5.18 6.84 -23.39
CA LEU A 47 -3.93 6.12 -23.16
C LEU A 47 -2.77 6.75 -23.93
N ALA A 48 -2.99 7.18 -25.18
CA ALA A 48 -1.98 7.87 -25.98
C ALA A 48 -1.56 9.20 -25.35
N LEU A 49 -2.53 9.96 -24.83
CA LEU A 49 -2.28 11.23 -24.16
C LEU A 49 -1.54 11.03 -22.83
N ALA A 50 -1.89 10.02 -22.05
CA ALA A 50 -1.20 9.67 -20.81
C ALA A 50 0.28 9.31 -21.09
N VAL A 51 0.53 8.47 -22.09
CA VAL A 51 1.91 8.13 -22.51
C VAL A 51 2.64 9.39 -23.00
N ALA A 52 2.02 10.22 -23.82
CA ALA A 52 2.66 11.47 -24.28
C ALA A 52 3.02 12.39 -23.09
N ALA A 53 2.15 12.50 -22.09
CA ALA A 53 2.38 13.28 -20.89
C ALA A 53 3.55 12.74 -20.04
N GLU A 54 3.69 11.42 -19.89
CA GLU A 54 4.84 10.80 -19.21
C GLU A 54 6.17 11.18 -19.87
N TRP A 55 6.18 11.19 -21.21
CA TRP A 55 7.35 11.58 -21.97
C TRP A 55 7.62 13.08 -21.85
N ASP A 56 6.59 13.95 -21.82
CA ASP A 56 6.82 15.38 -21.66
C ASP A 56 7.33 15.76 -20.26
N ALA A 57 6.89 15.03 -19.22
CA ALA A 57 7.25 15.26 -17.83
C ALA A 57 8.75 15.07 -17.52
N GLN A 58 9.51 14.44 -18.42
CA GLN A 58 10.93 14.18 -18.23
C GLN A 58 11.76 15.46 -18.28
N LYS A 59 12.67 15.68 -17.33
CA LYS A 59 13.48 16.92 -17.31
C LYS A 59 14.78 16.75 -18.11
N THR A 60 15.88 16.53 -17.41
CA THR A 60 17.23 16.48 -18.02
C THR A 60 17.62 15.08 -18.50
N HIS A 61 17.13 14.05 -17.82
CA HIS A 61 17.40 12.65 -18.13
C HIS A 61 16.07 11.90 -18.20
N ILE A 62 15.94 11.04 -19.21
CA ILE A 62 14.90 10.04 -19.39
C ILE A 62 15.13 8.98 -18.33
N LYS A 63 14.30 9.02 -17.28
CA LYS A 63 14.28 7.98 -16.27
C LYS A 63 13.18 7.00 -16.66
N GLN A 64 13.56 5.88 -17.27
CA GLN A 64 12.60 4.82 -17.63
C GLN A 64 11.80 4.34 -16.42
N SER A 65 12.40 4.35 -15.22
CA SER A 65 11.67 4.09 -13.98
C SER A 65 10.50 5.05 -13.76
N SER A 66 10.63 6.32 -14.15
CA SER A 66 9.55 7.33 -14.05
C SER A 66 8.58 7.37 -15.24
N MET A 67 8.80 6.51 -16.24
CA MET A 67 7.95 6.34 -17.43
C MET A 67 7.17 5.04 -17.35
N HIS A 68 6.56 4.84 -16.20
CA HIS A 68 5.48 3.90 -15.97
C HIS A 68 4.54 4.74 -15.14
N LEU A 69 3.36 5.12 -15.65
CA LEU A 69 2.24 5.65 -14.89
C LEU A 69 2.42 5.40 -13.36
N GLU A 70 3.01 6.38 -12.67
CA GLU A 70 3.19 6.54 -11.21
C GLU A 70 3.76 5.39 -10.35
N GLU A 71 4.03 4.22 -10.92
CA GLU A 71 4.22 2.96 -10.19
C GLU A 71 5.54 2.90 -9.38
N THR A 72 6.60 3.59 -9.80
CA THR A 72 7.91 3.42 -9.13
C THR A 72 8.11 4.25 -7.87
N GLU A 73 7.55 5.46 -7.76
CA GLU A 73 7.68 6.26 -6.54
C GLU A 73 6.75 5.72 -5.44
N LEU A 74 5.52 5.33 -5.81
CA LEU A 74 4.60 4.65 -4.90
C LEU A 74 5.16 3.30 -4.44
N CYS A 75 5.68 2.48 -5.35
CA CYS A 75 6.27 1.18 -4.99
C CYS A 75 7.47 1.34 -4.05
N LYS A 76 8.31 2.38 -4.23
CA LYS A 76 9.40 2.69 -3.30
C LYS A 76 8.87 3.10 -1.93
N LEU A 77 7.85 3.95 -1.88
CA LEU A 77 7.24 4.40 -0.63
C LEU A 77 6.59 3.22 0.11
N GLN A 78 5.84 2.37 -0.60
CA GLN A 78 5.27 1.13 -0.08
C GLN A 78 6.37 0.24 0.48
N ALA A 79 7.45 -0.02 -0.26
CA ALA A 79 8.57 -0.81 0.24
C ALA A 79 9.24 -0.17 1.47
N GLN A 80 9.45 1.14 1.48
CA GLN A 80 10.09 1.84 2.59
C GLN A 80 9.27 1.75 3.89
N GLU A 81 7.95 1.90 3.79
CA GLU A 81 7.07 1.96 4.97
C GLU A 81 6.54 0.59 5.40
N TRP A 82 6.22 -0.31 4.45
CA TRP A 82 5.67 -1.64 4.76
C TRP A 82 6.72 -2.72 5.00
N GLN A 83 7.89 -2.65 4.37
CA GLN A 83 8.90 -3.71 4.54
C GLN A 83 9.32 -3.88 6.02
N PRO A 84 9.59 -2.81 6.80
CA PRO A 84 9.93 -2.97 8.21
C PRO A 84 8.82 -3.62 9.04
N ILE A 85 7.56 -3.37 8.69
CA ILE A 85 6.38 -3.94 9.37
C ILE A 85 6.25 -5.43 9.05
N LEU A 86 6.46 -5.81 7.79
CA LEU A 86 6.47 -7.20 7.35
C LEU A 86 7.63 -7.98 7.98
N ASP A 87 8.83 -7.40 8.01
CA ASP A 87 10.01 -8.01 8.61
C ASP A 87 9.79 -8.28 10.10
N TRP A 88 9.32 -7.26 10.84
CA TRP A 88 8.99 -7.41 12.25
C TRP A 88 7.91 -8.47 12.48
N PHE A 89 6.86 -8.49 11.65
CA PHE A 89 5.77 -9.46 11.77
C PHE A 89 6.26 -10.90 11.51
N CYS A 90 7.08 -11.09 10.48
CA CYS A 90 7.67 -12.38 10.15
C CYS A 90 8.57 -12.89 11.28
N GLU A 91 9.40 -12.02 11.86
CA GLU A 91 10.26 -12.35 13.00
C GLU A 91 9.44 -12.67 14.25
N ARG A 92 8.46 -11.82 14.58
CA ARG A 92 7.62 -11.94 15.79
C ARG A 92 6.82 -13.23 15.85
N TYR A 93 6.22 -13.62 14.73
CA TYR A 93 5.35 -14.80 14.65
C TYR A 93 6.04 -16.01 14.03
N ASN A 94 7.31 -15.89 13.63
CA ASN A 94 8.08 -16.92 12.93
C ASN A 94 7.33 -17.47 11.71
N VAL A 95 6.85 -16.56 10.86
CA VAL A 95 6.09 -16.85 9.63
C VAL A 95 6.79 -16.28 8.41
N GLN A 96 6.46 -16.81 7.23
CA GLN A 96 6.98 -16.32 5.96
C GLN A 96 5.82 -15.74 5.16
N ILE A 97 5.87 -14.43 4.91
CA ILE A 97 4.91 -13.69 4.07
C ILE A 97 5.71 -12.85 3.09
N GLU A 98 5.40 -12.99 1.80
CA GLU A 98 6.04 -12.24 0.72
C GLU A 98 5.10 -11.15 0.19
N SER A 99 5.67 -10.07 -0.35
CA SER A 99 4.91 -9.08 -1.11
C SER A 99 4.66 -9.60 -2.54
N SER A 100 3.48 -9.31 -3.10
CA SER A 100 3.14 -9.66 -4.48
C SER A 100 2.83 -8.40 -5.27
N ARG A 101 3.12 -8.45 -6.58
CA ARG A 101 2.73 -7.45 -7.57
C ARG A 101 1.62 -7.95 -8.50
N GLU A 102 1.15 -9.17 -8.26
CA GLU A 102 0.09 -9.78 -9.04
C GLU A 102 -1.28 -9.52 -8.40
N ILE A 103 -2.31 -9.42 -9.23
CA ILE A 103 -3.71 -9.30 -8.78
C ILE A 103 -4.13 -10.51 -7.92
N THR A 104 -3.52 -11.67 -8.14
CA THR A 104 -3.80 -12.94 -7.46
C THR A 104 -3.20 -13.04 -6.04
N GLY A 105 -2.44 -12.04 -5.59
CA GLY A 105 -1.83 -12.02 -4.26
C GLY A 105 -0.74 -13.09 -4.04
N PRO A 106 0.00 -13.03 -2.93
CA PRO A 106 1.04 -14.00 -2.62
C PRO A 106 0.44 -15.33 -2.13
N HIS A 107 1.11 -16.44 -2.42
CA HIS A 107 0.71 -17.74 -1.89
C HIS A 107 1.08 -17.86 -0.40
N ILE A 108 0.08 -17.87 0.48
CA ILE A 108 0.28 -18.04 1.93
C ILE A 108 0.24 -19.53 2.30
N SER A 109 1.34 -20.02 2.86
CA SER A 109 1.50 -21.41 3.30
C SER A 109 0.51 -21.81 4.40
N GLN A 110 0.19 -23.12 4.48
CA GLN A 110 -0.75 -23.61 5.50
C GLN A 110 -0.14 -23.54 6.91
N GLU A 111 1.19 -23.65 7.01
CA GLU A 111 1.94 -23.50 8.25
C GLU A 111 1.72 -22.09 8.83
N THR A 112 1.90 -21.04 8.02
CA THR A 112 1.67 -19.64 8.42
C THR A 112 0.24 -19.44 8.90
N LYS A 113 -0.75 -19.94 8.17
CA LYS A 113 -2.17 -19.87 8.58
C LYS A 113 -2.42 -20.58 9.90
N SER A 114 -1.77 -21.73 10.13
CA SER A 114 -1.93 -22.50 11.36
C SER A 114 -1.34 -21.77 12.58
N VAL A 115 -0.20 -21.11 12.43
CA VAL A 115 0.47 -20.33 13.48
C VAL A 115 -0.41 -19.14 13.88
N LEU A 116 -0.88 -18.37 12.90
CA LEU A 116 -1.75 -17.22 13.15
C LEU A 116 -3.09 -17.64 13.77
N ARG A 117 -3.66 -18.76 13.31
CA ARG A 117 -4.89 -19.31 13.91
C ARG A 117 -4.68 -19.68 15.37
N LYS A 118 -3.59 -20.39 15.70
CA LYS A 118 -3.26 -20.75 17.09
C LYS A 118 -3.07 -19.51 17.96
N HIS A 119 -2.41 -18.47 17.43
CA HIS A 119 -2.24 -17.20 18.13
C HIS A 119 -3.59 -16.55 18.46
N LEU A 120 -4.47 -16.38 17.47
CA LEU A 120 -5.81 -15.82 17.69
C LEU A 120 -6.67 -16.66 18.64
N GLN A 121 -6.52 -17.99 18.63
CA GLN A 121 -7.22 -18.90 19.54
C GLN A 121 -6.76 -18.80 21.00
N SER A 122 -5.58 -18.23 21.27
CA SER A 122 -5.12 -17.99 22.65
C SER A 122 -5.84 -16.81 23.32
N TYR A 123 -6.53 -15.97 22.54
CA TYR A 123 -7.30 -14.85 23.06
C TYR A 123 -8.70 -15.26 23.49
N SER A 124 -9.31 -14.45 24.37
CA SER A 124 -10.71 -14.62 24.72
C SER A 124 -11.63 -14.41 23.50
N LEU A 125 -12.80 -15.03 23.50
CA LEU A 125 -13.80 -14.84 22.43
C LEU A 125 -14.12 -13.35 22.19
N TRP A 126 -14.16 -12.55 23.25
CA TRP A 126 -14.37 -11.10 23.18
C TRP A 126 -13.21 -10.40 22.47
N ALA A 127 -11.97 -10.72 22.84
CA ALA A 127 -10.80 -10.18 22.16
C ALA A 127 -10.77 -10.57 20.67
N VAL A 128 -11.17 -11.79 20.30
CA VAL A 128 -11.27 -12.21 18.88
C VAL A 128 -12.29 -11.36 18.10
N HIS A 129 -13.44 -11.01 18.69
CA HIS A 129 -14.36 -10.07 18.06
C HIS A 129 -13.75 -8.67 17.89
N GLY A 130 -12.98 -8.21 18.88
CA GLY A 130 -12.20 -6.98 18.79
C GLY A 130 -11.19 -7.01 17.62
N PHE A 131 -10.51 -8.14 17.42
CA PHE A 131 -9.63 -8.34 16.27
C PHE A 131 -10.40 -8.26 14.95
N SER A 132 -11.57 -8.92 14.83
CA SER A 132 -12.40 -8.85 13.63
C SER A 132 -12.75 -7.41 13.26
N PHE A 133 -13.19 -6.63 14.25
CA PHE A 133 -13.56 -5.23 14.05
C PHE A 133 -12.36 -4.34 13.67
N ALA A 134 -11.19 -4.56 14.29
CA ALA A 134 -9.96 -3.85 13.95
C ALA A 134 -9.49 -4.17 12.52
N VAL A 135 -9.54 -5.45 12.12
CA VAL A 135 -9.18 -5.90 10.77
C VAL A 135 -10.17 -5.36 9.74
N GLU A 136 -11.47 -5.30 10.05
CA GLU A 136 -12.46 -4.70 9.15
C GLU A 136 -12.24 -3.20 8.96
N THR A 137 -11.70 -2.50 9.96
CA THR A 137 -11.41 -1.07 9.89
C THR A 137 -10.18 -0.79 9.02
N VAL A 138 -9.07 -1.49 9.27
CA VAL A 138 -7.77 -1.23 8.62
C VAL A 138 -7.54 -2.10 7.36
N LYS A 139 -8.37 -3.12 7.17
CA LYS A 139 -8.26 -4.14 6.10
C LYS A 139 -6.95 -4.95 6.13
N SER A 140 -6.25 -4.98 7.27
CA SER A 140 -4.99 -5.70 7.42
C SER A 140 -4.84 -6.33 8.79
N LEU A 141 -4.75 -7.67 8.82
CA LEU A 141 -4.44 -8.42 10.03
C LEU A 141 -3.04 -8.11 10.59
N ILE A 142 -2.08 -7.85 9.70
CA ILE A 142 -0.69 -7.56 10.06
C ILE A 142 -0.64 -6.25 10.86
N LEU A 143 -1.25 -5.18 10.34
CA LEU A 143 -1.29 -3.88 11.02
C LEU A 143 -2.04 -3.97 12.36
N THR A 144 -3.16 -4.70 12.40
CA THR A 144 -3.90 -4.93 13.65
C THR A 144 -3.03 -5.61 14.71
N LEU A 145 -2.34 -6.70 14.36
CA LEU A 145 -1.47 -7.41 15.29
C LEU A 145 -0.28 -6.54 15.73
N CYS A 146 0.32 -5.77 14.82
CA CYS A 146 1.37 -4.81 15.17
C CYS A 146 0.89 -3.74 16.17
N CYS A 147 -0.35 -3.25 16.03
CA CYS A 147 -0.95 -2.32 16.99
C CYS A 147 -1.18 -2.96 18.36
N VAL A 148 -1.76 -4.17 18.39
CA VAL A 148 -2.07 -4.88 19.65
C VAL A 148 -0.79 -5.27 20.38
N ASP A 149 0.26 -5.67 19.67
CA ASP A 149 1.59 -5.95 20.25
C ASP A 149 2.38 -4.66 20.58
N ARG A 150 1.78 -3.48 20.37
CA ARG A 150 2.36 -2.15 20.64
C ARG A 150 3.64 -1.85 19.86
N HIS A 151 3.81 -2.50 18.71
CA HIS A 151 4.92 -2.21 17.80
C HIS A 151 4.72 -0.89 17.05
N ILE A 152 3.47 -0.59 16.67
CA ILE A 152 3.09 0.66 16.00
C ILE A 152 1.91 1.32 16.72
N SER A 153 1.84 2.64 16.62
CA SER A 153 0.68 3.40 17.11
C SER A 153 -0.52 3.24 16.18
N VAL A 154 -1.72 3.57 16.68
CA VAL A 154 -2.96 3.55 15.89
C VAL A 154 -2.85 4.51 14.71
N GLU A 155 -2.31 5.71 14.93
CA GLU A 155 -2.15 6.73 13.89
C GLU A 155 -1.26 6.23 12.77
N LYS A 156 -0.14 5.58 13.11
CA LYS A 156 0.77 4.99 12.13
C LYS A 156 0.10 3.84 11.36
N ALA A 157 -0.67 2.98 12.02
CA ALA A 157 -1.37 1.90 11.34
C ALA A 157 -2.44 2.41 10.36
N VAL A 158 -3.21 3.43 10.74
CA VAL A 158 -4.19 4.04 9.84
C VAL A 158 -3.48 4.71 8.65
N LEU A 159 -2.37 5.43 8.89
CA LEU A 159 -1.57 6.01 7.81
C LEU A 159 -1.07 4.93 6.84
N LEU A 160 -0.52 3.82 7.36
CA LEU A 160 -0.02 2.72 6.54
C LEU A 160 -1.11 2.04 5.70
N SER A 161 -2.33 1.89 6.24
CA SER A 161 -3.46 1.36 5.47
C SER A 161 -3.93 2.27 4.34
N ARG A 162 -3.66 3.57 4.45
CA ARG A 162 -4.06 4.61 3.50
C ARG A 162 -2.89 5.18 2.72
N LEU A 163 -1.71 4.55 2.78
CA LEU A 163 -0.47 5.06 2.21
C LEU A 163 -0.62 5.47 0.73
N GLU A 164 -1.34 4.65 -0.03
CA GLU A 164 -1.61 4.92 -1.44
C GLU A 164 -2.60 6.08 -1.63
N GLU A 165 -3.67 6.15 -0.85
CA GLU A 165 -4.61 7.27 -0.88
C GLU A 165 -3.91 8.60 -0.55
N GLU A 166 -3.03 8.60 0.46
CA GLU A 166 -2.24 9.78 0.85
C GLU A 166 -1.26 10.20 -0.26
N PHE A 167 -0.62 9.23 -0.93
CA PHE A 167 0.25 9.50 -2.08
C PHE A 167 -0.52 10.16 -3.22
N GLN A 168 -1.69 9.62 -3.57
CA GLN A 168 -2.55 10.13 -4.64
C GLN A 168 -3.10 11.53 -4.31
N THR A 169 -3.50 11.73 -3.06
CA THR A 169 -3.96 13.03 -2.53
C THR A 169 -2.88 14.10 -2.65
N GLY A 170 -1.61 13.74 -2.44
CA GLY A 170 -0.47 14.65 -2.63
C GLY A 170 -0.23 15.01 -4.10
N HIS A 171 -0.59 14.15 -5.05
CA HIS A 171 -0.38 14.37 -6.48
C HIS A 171 -1.54 15.11 -7.16
N TRP A 172 -2.78 14.75 -6.81
CA TRP A 172 -3.99 15.26 -7.47
C TRP A 172 -4.81 16.24 -6.63
N GLY A 173 -4.34 16.55 -5.41
CA GLY A 173 -4.97 17.49 -4.50
C GLY A 173 -5.96 16.83 -3.55
N ARG A 174 -6.09 17.43 -2.37
CA ARG A 174 -6.93 16.92 -1.29
C ARG A 174 -8.33 17.49 -1.34
N VAL A 175 -9.34 16.62 -1.28
CA VAL A 175 -10.71 17.01 -1.00
C VAL A 175 -10.88 17.17 0.51
N GLU A 176 -10.89 18.41 0.99
CA GLU A 176 -11.17 18.71 2.39
C GLU A 176 -12.56 18.15 2.77
N TRP A 177 -12.72 17.71 4.03
CA TRP A 177 -13.88 16.99 4.59
C TRP A 177 -13.96 15.49 4.31
N ALA A 178 -13.69 15.01 3.10
CA ALA A 178 -13.81 13.57 2.80
C ALA A 178 -12.64 12.77 3.41
N HIS A 179 -11.41 13.18 3.10
CA HIS A 179 -10.22 12.43 3.51
C HIS A 179 -9.87 12.60 5.00
N GLU A 180 -10.03 13.82 5.54
CA GLU A 180 -9.74 14.08 6.96
C GLU A 180 -10.74 13.40 7.90
N LEU A 181 -12.05 13.46 7.58
CA LEU A 181 -13.06 12.80 8.40
C LEU A 181 -12.90 11.28 8.37
N SER A 182 -12.63 10.71 7.19
CA SER A 182 -12.36 9.28 7.03
C SER A 182 -11.16 8.85 7.88
N GLN A 183 -10.07 9.61 7.84
CA GLN A 183 -8.89 9.33 8.67
C GLN A 183 -9.22 9.30 10.16
N GLN A 184 -9.93 10.32 10.65
CA GLN A 184 -10.27 10.45 12.07
C GLN A 184 -11.25 9.36 12.52
N ASP A 185 -12.24 9.01 11.68
CA ASP A 185 -13.18 7.92 11.95
C ASP A 185 -12.45 6.56 12.04
N LEU A 186 -11.51 6.29 11.12
CA LEU A 186 -10.69 5.07 11.17
C LEU A 186 -9.80 5.02 12.41
N GLN A 187 -9.17 6.14 12.80
CA GLN A 187 -8.37 6.22 14.02
C GLN A 187 -9.21 5.98 15.27
N ALA A 188 -10.41 6.57 15.36
CA ALA A 188 -11.31 6.38 16.48
C ALA A 188 -11.77 4.91 16.60
N ARG A 189 -12.18 4.30 15.47
CA ARG A 189 -12.61 2.90 15.44
C ARG A 189 -11.49 1.94 15.79
N LEU A 190 -10.31 2.11 15.20
CA LEU A 190 -9.15 1.27 15.50
C LEU A 190 -8.71 1.42 16.96
N SER A 191 -8.71 2.63 17.50
CA SER A 191 -8.40 2.89 18.92
C SER A 191 -9.37 2.15 19.84
N ALA A 192 -10.67 2.25 19.57
CA ALA A 192 -11.69 1.55 20.35
C ALA A 192 -11.52 0.03 20.28
N ALA A 193 -11.20 -0.50 19.09
CA ALA A 193 -10.97 -1.93 18.89
C ALA A 193 -9.75 -2.43 19.69
N VAL A 194 -8.62 -1.74 19.59
CA VAL A 194 -7.37 -2.09 20.28
C VAL A 194 -7.55 -2.01 21.80
N LEU A 195 -8.21 -0.96 22.28
CA LEU A 195 -8.56 -0.83 23.70
C LEU A 195 -9.45 -1.98 24.18
N PHE A 196 -10.48 -2.34 23.40
CA PHE A 196 -11.38 -3.43 23.73
C PHE A 196 -10.66 -4.79 23.79
N ILE A 197 -9.74 -5.06 22.87
CA ILE A 197 -8.90 -6.26 22.88
C ILE A 197 -8.08 -6.32 24.17
N HIS A 198 -7.43 -5.20 24.54
CA HIS A 198 -6.60 -5.14 25.74
C HIS A 198 -7.40 -5.34 27.03
N ILE A 199 -8.56 -4.70 27.14
CA ILE A 199 -9.43 -4.84 28.31
C ILE A 199 -9.96 -6.28 28.39
N SER A 200 -10.38 -6.86 27.27
CA SER A 200 -10.92 -8.23 27.20
C SER A 200 -9.87 -9.33 27.40
N SER A 201 -8.58 -8.98 27.30
CA SER A 201 -7.44 -9.88 27.53
C SER A 201 -6.85 -9.71 28.93
N SER A 202 -7.17 -8.61 29.63
CA SER A 202 -6.70 -8.35 30.98
C SER A 202 -7.59 -9.06 31.99
N SER A 203 -7.08 -10.13 32.62
CA SER A 203 -7.78 -10.78 33.73
C SER A 203 -7.45 -10.06 35.04
N THR A 204 -8.38 -9.27 35.55
CA THR A 204 -8.22 -8.61 36.86
C THR A 204 -8.63 -9.58 37.97
N PHE A 205 -7.66 -10.09 38.72
CA PHE A 205 -7.94 -10.84 39.96
C PHE A 205 -8.42 -9.88 41.05
N VAL A 206 -9.74 -9.81 41.26
CA VAL A 206 -10.30 -9.10 42.42
C VAL A 206 -10.28 -10.05 43.63
N LYS A 207 -9.31 -9.89 44.53
CA LYS A 207 -9.36 -10.54 45.85
C LYS A 207 -10.34 -9.79 46.75
N SER A 208 -11.52 -10.34 47.00
CA SER A 208 -12.35 -9.84 48.09
C SER A 208 -11.74 -10.29 49.42
N LYS A 209 -11.49 -9.33 50.33
CA LYS A 209 -11.23 -9.67 51.73
C LYS A 209 -12.59 -9.98 52.36
N GLN A 210 -12.82 -11.22 52.79
CA GLN A 210 -13.91 -11.49 53.72
C GLN A 210 -13.59 -10.78 55.03
N LEU A 211 -14.39 -9.78 55.37
CA LEU A 211 -14.44 -9.23 56.72
C LEU A 211 -15.03 -10.33 57.60
N VAL A 212 -14.19 -10.94 58.44
CA VAL A 212 -14.64 -11.78 59.55
C VAL A 212 -15.27 -10.83 60.56
N ILE A 213 -16.60 -10.89 60.67
CA ILE A 213 -17.39 -10.23 61.71
C ILE A 213 -17.64 -11.23 62.82
#